data_AF-A0A7C6X075-F1
#
_entry.id   AF-A0A7C6X075-F1
#
_cell.length_a   1.000
_cell.length_b   1.000
_cell.length_c   1.000
_cell.angle_alpha   90.00
_cell.angle_beta   90.00
_cell.angle_gamma   90.00
#
_symmetry.space_group_name_H-M   'P 1'
#
loop_
_entity.id
_entity.type
_entity.pdbx_description
1 polymer ?
#
loop_
_entity_poly.entity_id
_entity_poly.type
_entity_poly.pdbx_seq_one_letter_code
_entity_poly.pdbx_strand_id
1 'polypeptide(L)' 'MEKEPRKPEIGTYIALGLCFGTVLGVILNKIQFGPALGLLVGVVAHNIALANYRKKTGNKD' A
#
# COMPACT_ATOMS: atom_id res chain seq x y z
N MET A 1 20.04 -13.69 10.85
CA MET A 1 19.58 -12.39 11.38
C MET A 1 18.13 -12.21 10.95
N GLU A 2 17.17 -12.54 11.83
CA GLU A 2 15.78 -12.14 11.60
C GLU A 2 15.75 -10.61 11.59
N LYS A 3 15.48 -10.01 10.42
CA LYS A 3 15.27 -8.55 10.33
C LYS A 3 14.07 -8.22 11.20
N GLU A 4 14.26 -7.36 12.20
CA GLU A 4 13.14 -6.81 12.98
C GLU A 4 12.05 -6.33 12.01
N PRO A 5 10.76 -6.60 12.32
CA PRO A 5 9.68 -6.09 11.52
C PRO A 5 9.84 -4.56 11.47
N ARG A 6 9.97 -4.00 10.27
CA ARG A 6 9.97 -2.54 10.08
C ARG A 6 8.54 -2.09 9.93
N LYS A 7 8.18 -0.99 10.60
CA LYS A 7 6.87 -0.37 10.44
C LYS A 7 6.65 -0.06 8.96
N PRO A 8 5.55 -0.50 8.35
CA PRO A 8 5.29 -0.21 6.95
C PRO A 8 5.17 1.31 6.76
N GLU A 9 5.84 1.86 5.76
CA GLU A 9 5.81 3.29 5.47
C GLU A 9 4.68 3.63 4.50
N ILE A 10 3.71 4.42 4.95
CA ILE A 10 2.52 4.76 4.14
C ILE A 10 2.88 5.40 2.80
N GLY A 11 3.92 6.24 2.77
CA GLY A 11 4.38 6.92 1.55
C GLY A 11 4.78 5.94 0.44
N THR A 12 5.49 4.85 0.79
CA THR A 12 5.92 3.82 -0.16
C THR A 12 4.74 3.07 -0.76
N TYR A 13 3.73 2.72 0.06
CA TYR A 13 2.53 2.03 -0.42
C TYR A 13 1.65 2.93 -1.28
N ILE A 14 1.54 4.21 -0.94
CA ILE A 14 0.80 5.19 -1.76
C ILE A 14 1.54 5.42 -3.08
N ALA A 15 2.85 5.62 -3.08
CA ALA A 15 3.63 5.82 -4.30
C ALA A 15 3.54 4.63 -5.25
N LEU A 16 3.68 3.40 -4.72
CA LEU A 16 3.48 2.18 -5.49
C LEU A 16 2.06 2.08 -6.03
N GLY A 17 1.06 2.28 -5.17
CA GLY A 17 -0.35 2.27 -5.56
C GLY A 17 -0.65 3.27 -6.68
N LEU A 18 -0.12 4.49 -6.58
CA LEU A 18 -0.31 5.54 -7.59
C LEU A 18 0.36 5.18 -8.92
N CYS A 19 1.60 4.67 -8.89
CA CYS A 19 2.31 4.22 -10.09
C CYS A 19 1.56 3.07 -10.78
N PHE A 20 1.15 2.05 -10.02
CA PHE A 20 0.39 0.93 -10.59
C PHE A 20 -0.99 1.37 -11.08
N GLY A 21 -1.70 2.19 -10.30
CA GLY A 21 -3.04 2.66 -10.64
C GLY A 21 -3.06 3.55 -11.87
N THR A 22 -2.08 4.44 -12.03
CA THR A 22 -1.96 5.27 -13.24
C THR A 22 -1.68 4.43 -14.48
N VAL A 23 -0.76 3.45 -14.41
CA VAL A 23 -0.50 2.51 -15.51
C VAL A 23 -1.75 1.69 -15.86
N LEU A 24 -2.47 1.18 -14.85
CA LEU A 24 -3.73 0.47 -15.05
C LEU A 24 -4.82 1.36 -15.68
N GLY A 25 -4.92 2.61 -15.23
CA GLY A 25 -5.84 3.59 -15.79
C GLY A 25 -5.54 3.92 -17.26
N VAL A 26 -4.27 3.93 -17.65
CA VAL A 26 -3.84 4.07 -19.05
C VAL A 26 -4.23 2.84 -19.86
N ILE A 27 -3.94 1.62 -19.36
CA ILE A 27 -4.28 0.35 -20.04
C ILE A 27 -5.79 0.24 -20.28
N LEU A 28 -6.61 0.64 -19.31
CA LEU A 28 -8.07 0.59 -19.40
C LEU A 28 -8.67 1.78 -20.17
N ASN A 29 -7.85 2.69 -20.68
CA ASN A 29 -8.28 3.93 -21.34
C ASN A 29 -9.24 4.78 -20.48
N LYS A 30 -9.04 4.72 -19.16
CA LYS A 30 -9.83 5.36 -18.10
C LYS A 30 -8.89 6.04 -17.10
N ILE A 31 -8.05 6.94 -17.62
CA ILE A 31 -7.00 7.63 -16.84
C ILE A 31 -7.56 8.34 -15.61
N GLN A 32 -8.78 8.87 -15.69
CA GLN A 32 -9.47 9.53 -14.57
C GLN A 32 -9.62 8.64 -13.33
N PHE A 33 -9.79 7.33 -13.53
CA PHE A 33 -9.96 6.37 -12.43
C PHE A 33 -8.64 5.77 -11.94
N GLY A 34 -7.57 5.86 -12.74
CA GLY A 34 -6.26 5.28 -12.41
C GLY A 34 -5.68 5.76 -11.08
N PRO A 35 -5.54 7.07 -10.84
CA PRO A 35 -5.05 7.60 -9.57
C PRO A 35 -5.94 7.23 -8.39
N ALA A 36 -7.27 7.27 -8.57
CA ALA A 36 -8.24 6.95 -7.53
C ALA A 36 -8.17 5.47 -7.11
N LEU A 37 -8.14 4.55 -8.09
CA LEU A 37 -7.94 3.11 -7.85
C LEU A 37 -6.56 2.83 -7.26
N GLY A 38 -5.52 3.49 -7.76
CA GLY A 38 -4.16 3.35 -7.26
C GLY A 38 -4.01 3.74 -5.80
N LEU A 39 -4.59 4.88 -5.40
CA LEU A 39 -4.65 5.31 -4.00
C LEU A 39 -5.43 4.33 -3.13
N LEU A 40 -6.59 3.86 -3.60
CA LEU A 40 -7.41 2.86 -2.88
C LEU A 40 -6.60 1.59 -2.60
N VAL A 41 -5.95 1.04 -3.62
CA VAL A 41 -5.13 -0.17 -3.51
C VAL A 41 -3.92 0.07 -2.61
N GLY A 42 -3.24 1.22 -2.74
CA GLY A 42 -2.11 1.59 -1.90
C GLY A 42 -2.47 1.67 -0.41
N VAL A 43 -3.61 2.29 -0.08
CA VAL A 43 -4.11 2.40 1.31
C VAL A 43 -4.53 1.04 1.86
N VAL A 44 -5.21 0.21 1.07
CA VAL A 44 -5.60 -1.15 1.50
C VAL A 44 -4.35 -2.00 1.76
N ALA A 45 -3.36 -1.97 0.85
CA ALA A 45 -2.10 -2.69 1.01
C ALA A 45 -1.33 -2.22 2.25
N HIS A 46 -1.29 -0.91 2.51
CA HIS A 46 -0.69 -0.36 3.71
C HIS A 46 -1.39 -0.85 4.99
N ASN A 47 -2.73 -0.85 5.01
CA ASN A 47 -3.50 -1.31 6.17
C ASN A 47 -3.29 -2.80 6.45
N ILE A 48 -3.23 -3.64 5.41
CA ILE A 48 -2.92 -5.07 5.56
C ILE A 48 -1.50 -5.23 6.12
N ALA A 49 -0.53 -4.50 5.58
CA ALA A 49 0.84 -4.53 6.07
C ALA A 49 0.94 -4.06 7.52
N LEU A 50 0.19 -3.02 7.90
CA LEU A 50 0.14 -2.49 9.27
C LEU A 50 -0.54 -3.46 10.24
N ALA A 51 -1.61 -4.12 9.82
CA ALA A 51 -2.27 -5.16 10.61
C ALA A 51 -1.36 -6.37 10.83
N ASN A 52 -0.62 -6.79 9.79
CA ASN A 52 0.36 -7.87 9.88
C ASN A 52 1.56 -7.50 10.75
N TYR A 53 2.03 -6.24 10.64
CA TYR A 53 3.06 -5.69 11.52
C TYR A 53 2.59 -5.74 12.98
N ARG A 54 1.40 -5.22 13.29
CA ARG A 54 0.80 -5.23 14.64
C ARG A 54 0.63 -6.64 15.20
N LYS A 55 0.22 -7.62 14.36
CA LYS A 55 0.15 -9.03 14.77
C LYS A 55 1.53 -9.61 15.09
N LYS A 56 2.56 -9.30 14.29
CA LYS A 56 3.93 -9.79 14.50
C LYS A 56 4.62 -9.12 15.69
N THR A 57 4.37 -7.84 15.93
CA THR A 57 4.90 -7.09 17.08
C THR A 57 3.94 -7.12 18.28
N GLY A 58 3.03 -8.10 18.32
CA GLY A 58 1.85 -8.14 19.18
C GLY A 58 2.06 -7.56 20.58
N ASN A 59 1.13 -6.68 20.96
CA ASN A 59 0.72 -6.49 22.35
C ASN A 59 1.88 -6.22 23.34
N LYS A 60 2.70 -5.21 23.02
CA LYS A 60 3.48 -4.46 24.01
C LYS A 60 2.84 -3.08 24.20
N ASP A 61 1.56 -3.07 24.53
CA ASP A 61 0.99 -1.95 25.29
C ASP A 61 0.89 -2.43 26.74
#